data_AF-A0A5C1N9B7-F1
#
_entry.id   AF-A0A5C1N9B7-F1
#
_cell.length_a   1.000
_cell.length_b   1.000
_cell.length_c   1.000
_cell.angle_alpha   90.00
_cell.angle_beta   90.00
_cell.angle_gamma   90.00
#
_symmetry.space_group_name_H-M   'P 1'
#
loop_
_entity.id
_entity.type
_entity.pdbx_description
1 polymer ?
#
loop_
_entity_poly.entity_id
_entity_poly.type
_entity_poly.pdbx_seq_one_letter_code
_entity_poly.pdbx_strand_id
1 'polypeptide(L)'
;MTPLFFVHIPKTAGTSFRLGAERYFGTERITYDYGNSSSATSGLVKDFLYGDVTDFWGFAEQCRQQAVAMVGGHVNIGRFVSLFGINSTVTFLRDPLQRMASEYSHFVRHYAYKGDFRDFYSRPVMHNRQSKILHGVSSEAIGMMGITERYTESLELLNAHYGIDIPHREDNQGKARLDAAHELSEEDISELTRLNARDIALYKHSIRLFDTRMALFRDSLPYAHAHLVEANAQRIAGWAWWASEDDSPVEVEVWVNDQLRDKVAATELRPGLCRFKVPRGGYIGFHLPLKLESGDRVQCRVAKTGQPFPPRPVQVERPTDK
;
A
#
# COMPACT_ATOMS: atom_id res chain seq x y z
N MET A 1 5.95 -20.98 4.86
CA MET A 1 5.67 -19.55 5.12
C MET A 1 5.60 -18.84 3.78
N THR A 2 4.64 -17.93 3.58
CA THR A 2 4.58 -17.14 2.34
C THR A 2 5.61 -16.01 2.42
N PRO A 3 6.45 -15.80 1.39
CA PRO A 3 7.38 -14.68 1.38
C PRO A 3 6.66 -13.35 1.53
N LEU A 4 7.27 -12.39 2.24
CA LEU A 4 6.85 -10.99 2.16
C LEU A 4 7.10 -10.48 0.74
N PHE A 5 6.14 -9.76 0.16
CA PHE A 5 6.32 -9.11 -1.12
C PHE A 5 6.53 -7.61 -0.92
N PHE A 6 7.78 -7.15 -1.07
CA PHE A 6 8.14 -5.75 -0.96
C PHE A 6 8.07 -5.03 -2.32
N VAL A 7 7.02 -4.24 -2.51
CA VAL A 7 6.89 -3.33 -3.65
C VAL A 7 7.79 -2.12 -3.40
N HIS A 8 8.98 -2.13 -3.97
CA HIS A 8 9.97 -1.07 -3.76
C HIS A 8 9.67 0.10 -4.72
N ILE A 9 8.94 1.10 -4.22
CA ILE A 9 8.72 2.34 -4.95
C ILE A 9 9.99 3.21 -4.88
N PRO A 10 10.52 3.73 -6.00
CA PRO A 10 11.70 4.57 -5.97
C PRO A 10 11.52 5.82 -5.10
N LYS A 11 12.51 6.07 -4.24
CA LYS A 11 12.66 7.23 -3.35
C LYS A 11 11.66 7.30 -2.19
N THR A 12 11.16 6.16 -1.72
CA THR A 12 10.26 6.05 -0.55
C THR A 12 10.90 5.26 0.60
N ALA A 13 12.12 5.61 1.03
CA ALA A 13 12.89 4.88 2.06
C ALA A 13 13.18 3.38 1.78
N GLY A 14 12.88 2.89 0.58
CA GLY A 14 13.03 1.48 0.26
C GLY A 14 14.45 0.93 0.32
N THR A 15 15.50 1.76 0.16
CA THR A 15 16.88 1.34 0.42
C THR A 15 17.11 1.01 1.89
N SER A 16 16.64 1.85 2.82
CA SER A 16 16.79 1.61 4.25
C SER A 16 16.08 0.33 4.67
N PHE A 17 14.83 0.15 4.20
CA PHE A 17 14.07 -1.07 4.46
C PHE A 17 14.74 -2.31 3.86
N ARG A 18 15.18 -2.24 2.60
CA ARG A 18 15.89 -3.34 1.92
C ARG A 18 17.13 -3.78 2.71
N LEU A 19 17.99 -2.84 3.09
CA LEU A 19 19.22 -3.13 3.82
C LEU A 19 18.94 -3.65 5.24
N GLY A 20 17.87 -3.18 5.89
CA GLY A 20 17.40 -3.74 7.17
C GLY A 20 16.93 -5.19 7.00
N ALA A 21 16.10 -5.44 5.98
CA ALA A 21 15.59 -6.77 5.67
C ALA A 21 16.72 -7.74 5.33
N GLU A 22 17.73 -7.33 4.55
CA GLU A 22 18.93 -8.13 4.27
C GLU A 22 19.69 -8.50 5.55
N ARG A 23 19.80 -7.56 6.50
CA ARG A 23 20.45 -7.81 7.80
C ARG A 23 19.66 -8.79 8.68
N TYR A 24 18.33 -8.75 8.61
CA TYR A 24 17.47 -9.60 9.44
C TYR A 24 17.27 -11.00 8.83
N PHE A 25 16.91 -11.08 7.55
CA PHE A 25 16.58 -12.34 6.89
C PHE A 25 17.80 -13.10 6.33
N GLY A 26 18.92 -12.41 6.09
CA GLY A 26 20.01 -12.91 5.25
C GLY A 26 19.74 -12.63 3.77
N THR A 27 20.79 -12.27 3.02
CA THR A 27 20.67 -11.94 1.58
C THR A 27 20.29 -13.14 0.74
N GLU A 28 20.66 -14.34 1.16
CA GLU A 28 20.35 -15.63 0.52
C GLU A 28 18.86 -15.99 0.58
N ARG A 29 18.12 -15.41 1.54
CA ARG A 29 16.68 -15.62 1.69
C ARG A 29 15.84 -14.51 1.06
N ILE A 30 16.46 -13.63 0.28
CA ILE A 30 15.77 -12.55 -0.41
C ILE A 30 15.96 -12.68 -1.93
N THR A 31 14.86 -12.53 -2.65
CA THR A 31 14.85 -12.55 -4.11
C THR A 31 14.46 -11.18 -4.64
N TYR A 32 15.24 -10.64 -5.58
CA TYR A 32 15.00 -9.32 -6.17
C TYR A 32 14.65 -9.36 -7.65
N ASP A 33 13.66 -8.56 -8.06
CA ASP A 33 13.34 -8.24 -9.44
C ASP A 33 13.54 -6.74 -9.72
N TYR A 34 14.67 -6.40 -10.35
CA TYR A 34 15.00 -5.05 -10.80
C TYR A 34 15.03 -4.94 -12.34
N GLY A 35 14.43 -5.90 -13.04
CA GLY A 35 14.49 -6.01 -14.50
C GLY A 35 15.62 -6.91 -15.00
N ASN A 36 15.45 -7.48 -16.21
CA ASN A 36 16.37 -8.46 -16.80
C ASN A 36 17.83 -7.98 -16.88
N SER A 37 18.02 -6.72 -17.30
CA SER A 37 19.35 -6.12 -17.49
C SER A 37 20.05 -5.72 -16.18
N SER A 38 19.37 -5.80 -15.04
CA SER A 38 19.96 -5.45 -13.76
C SER A 38 20.79 -6.60 -13.20
N SER A 39 22.02 -6.29 -12.77
CA SER A 39 22.85 -7.23 -12.01
C SER A 39 22.28 -7.53 -10.62
N ALA A 40 21.43 -6.63 -10.09
CA ALA A 40 20.75 -6.81 -8.81
C ALA A 40 19.53 -7.76 -8.90
N THR A 41 19.11 -8.15 -10.09
CA THR A 41 18.04 -9.15 -10.27
C THR A 41 18.57 -10.55 -9.99
N SER A 42 17.94 -11.24 -9.04
CA SER A 42 18.32 -12.58 -8.59
C SER A 42 18.28 -13.61 -9.72
N GLY A 43 19.17 -14.60 -9.67
CA GLY A 43 19.20 -15.71 -10.65
C GLY A 43 17.85 -16.40 -10.79
N LEU A 44 17.20 -16.70 -9.66
CA LEU A 44 15.87 -17.31 -9.64
C LEU A 44 14.81 -16.52 -10.44
N VAL A 45 14.86 -15.18 -10.40
CA VAL A 45 13.96 -14.34 -11.21
C VAL A 45 14.33 -14.41 -12.68
N LYS A 46 15.63 -14.42 -13.02
CA LYS A 46 16.09 -14.51 -14.41
C LYS A 46 15.67 -15.84 -15.02
N ASP A 47 15.91 -16.93 -14.31
CA ASP A 47 15.65 -18.29 -14.78
C ASP A 47 14.17 -18.53 -15.08
N PHE A 48 13.27 -18.06 -14.20
CA PHE A 48 11.83 -18.31 -14.35
C PHE A 48 11.06 -17.21 -15.09
N LEU A 49 11.49 -15.94 -15.00
CA LEU A 49 10.68 -14.80 -15.45
C LEU A 49 11.28 -14.01 -16.62
N TYR A 50 12.54 -14.26 -16.96
CA TYR A 50 13.24 -13.61 -18.08
C TYR A 50 13.91 -14.59 -19.05
N GLY A 51 13.75 -15.90 -18.85
CA GLY A 51 14.11 -16.93 -19.82
C GLY A 51 13.13 -17.02 -21.00
N ASP A 52 13.29 -18.04 -21.84
CA ASP A 52 12.48 -18.24 -23.06
C ASP A 52 10.99 -18.44 -22.75
N VAL A 53 10.68 -19.06 -21.60
CA VAL A 53 9.32 -19.27 -21.11
C VAL A 53 9.19 -18.60 -19.75
N THR A 54 8.23 -17.69 -19.62
CA THR A 54 7.89 -17.07 -18.34
C THR A 54 6.97 -17.97 -17.53
N ASP A 55 7.43 -18.41 -16.36
CA ASP A 55 6.66 -19.26 -15.43
C ASP A 55 6.60 -18.64 -14.02
N PHE A 56 5.55 -17.84 -13.79
CA PHE A 56 5.28 -17.25 -12.48
C PHE A 56 4.91 -18.28 -11.41
N TRP A 57 4.27 -19.39 -11.79
CA TRP A 57 3.86 -20.39 -10.82
C TRP A 57 5.06 -21.20 -10.34
N GLY A 58 5.89 -21.67 -11.27
CA GLY A 58 7.16 -22.32 -10.97
C GLY A 58 8.08 -21.42 -10.13
N PHE A 59 8.15 -20.12 -10.43
CA PHE A 59 8.87 -19.14 -9.60
C PHE A 59 8.35 -19.14 -8.16
N ALA A 60 7.03 -19.05 -7.95
CA ALA A 60 6.45 -19.03 -6.61
C ALA A 60 6.67 -20.34 -5.84
N GLU A 61 6.59 -21.49 -6.53
CA GLU A 61 6.90 -22.80 -5.96
C GLU A 61 8.37 -22.89 -5.54
N GLN A 62 9.29 -22.41 -6.38
CA GLN A 62 10.71 -22.38 -6.02
C GLN A 62 10.97 -21.48 -4.81
N CYS A 63 10.39 -20.27 -4.77
CA CYS A 63 10.50 -19.42 -3.59
C CYS A 63 10.04 -20.13 -2.30
N ARG A 64 8.97 -20.95 -2.37
CA ARG A 64 8.53 -21.77 -1.23
C ARG A 64 9.55 -22.86 -0.87
N GLN A 65 10.06 -23.58 -1.86
CA GLN A 65 11.05 -24.66 -1.66
C GLN A 65 12.36 -24.15 -1.05
N GLN A 66 12.85 -22.99 -1.51
CA GLN A 66 14.05 -22.32 -0.97
C GLN A 66 13.80 -21.54 0.32
N ALA A 67 12.59 -21.59 0.88
CA ALA A 67 12.20 -20.85 2.08
C ALA A 67 12.56 -19.34 2.00
N VAL A 68 12.37 -18.75 0.82
CA VAL A 68 12.55 -17.31 0.59
C VAL A 68 11.69 -16.54 1.58
N ALA A 69 12.31 -15.62 2.31
CA ALA A 69 11.64 -14.81 3.31
C ALA A 69 10.98 -13.57 2.68
N MET A 70 11.61 -12.99 1.65
CA MET A 70 11.09 -11.82 0.98
C MET A 70 11.39 -11.84 -0.53
N VAL A 71 10.43 -11.39 -1.32
CA VAL A 71 10.61 -11.04 -2.73
C VAL A 71 10.42 -9.53 -2.85
N GLY A 72 11.27 -8.81 -3.57
CA GLY A 72 11.07 -7.36 -3.74
C GLY A 72 11.74 -6.77 -4.97
N GLY A 73 11.50 -5.48 -5.22
CA GLY A 73 12.15 -4.77 -6.31
C GLY A 73 11.29 -3.68 -6.95
N HIS A 74 11.82 -3.04 -7.99
CA HIS A 74 11.15 -1.94 -8.69
C HIS A 74 10.13 -2.48 -9.71
N VAL A 75 9.06 -3.08 -9.21
CA VAL A 75 8.00 -3.70 -10.01
C VAL A 75 6.62 -3.11 -9.66
N ASN A 76 5.67 -3.21 -10.59
CA ASN A 76 4.27 -2.94 -10.27
C ASN A 76 3.75 -4.00 -9.29
N ILE A 77 2.82 -3.64 -8.41
CA ILE A 77 2.24 -4.57 -7.42
C ILE A 77 1.65 -5.82 -8.07
N GLY A 78 1.05 -5.67 -9.26
CA GLY A 78 0.51 -6.78 -10.04
C GLY A 78 1.53 -7.87 -10.40
N ARG A 79 2.84 -7.59 -10.31
CA ARG A 79 3.91 -8.53 -10.66
C ARG A 79 3.86 -9.81 -9.82
N PHE A 80 3.67 -9.69 -8.50
CA PHE A 80 3.75 -10.84 -7.58
C PHE A 80 2.61 -10.93 -6.55
N VAL A 81 1.70 -9.95 -6.49
CA VAL A 81 0.62 -9.95 -5.48
C VAL A 81 -0.32 -11.15 -5.58
N SER A 82 -0.54 -11.71 -6.78
CA SER A 82 -1.35 -12.93 -6.94
C SER A 82 -0.64 -14.19 -6.46
N LEU A 83 0.70 -14.17 -6.39
CA LEU A 83 1.52 -15.30 -5.96
C LEU A 83 1.69 -15.32 -4.44
N PHE A 84 1.98 -14.17 -3.85
CA PHE A 84 2.31 -14.04 -2.42
C PHE A 84 1.19 -13.43 -1.58
N GLY A 85 0.15 -12.91 -2.21
CA GLY A 85 -1.03 -12.38 -1.53
C GLY A 85 -0.88 -10.93 -1.07
N ILE A 86 -2.00 -10.23 -1.02
CA ILE A 86 -2.05 -8.81 -0.66
C ILE A 86 -1.73 -8.58 0.84
N ASN A 87 -2.08 -9.53 1.70
CA ASN A 87 -1.81 -9.45 3.14
C ASN A 87 -0.32 -9.57 3.48
N SER A 88 0.47 -10.23 2.63
CA SER A 88 1.94 -10.32 2.77
C SER A 88 2.66 -9.25 1.95
N THR A 89 1.93 -8.30 1.36
CA THR A 89 2.51 -7.23 0.55
C THR A 89 2.84 -6.02 1.41
N VAL A 90 4.07 -5.52 1.24
CA VAL A 90 4.62 -4.37 1.95
C VAL A 90 5.04 -3.30 0.95
N THR A 91 4.78 -2.04 1.25
CA THR A 91 5.32 -0.90 0.51
C THR A 91 5.54 0.29 1.42
N PHE A 92 6.28 1.29 0.94
CA PHE A 92 6.41 2.60 1.57
C PHE A 92 6.01 3.67 0.58
N LEU A 93 5.24 4.65 1.06
CA LEU A 93 4.94 5.88 0.33
C LEU A 93 5.75 7.05 0.87
N ARG A 94 5.78 8.13 0.11
CA ARG A 94 6.35 9.41 0.48
C ARG A 94 5.47 10.53 -0.04
N ASP A 95 5.55 11.71 0.55
CA ASP A 95 4.98 12.92 -0.04
C ASP A 95 5.38 13.02 -1.54
N PRO A 96 4.41 13.13 -2.46
CA PRO A 96 4.70 13.04 -3.89
C PRO A 96 5.67 14.10 -4.41
N LEU A 97 5.63 15.31 -3.86
CA LEU A 97 6.51 16.41 -4.26
C LEU A 97 7.92 16.20 -3.71
N GLN A 98 8.05 15.81 -2.44
CA GLN A 98 9.35 15.46 -1.87
C GLN A 98 9.98 14.24 -2.56
N ARG A 99 9.16 13.25 -2.94
CA ARG A 99 9.59 12.09 -3.73
C ARG A 99 10.14 12.52 -5.09
N MET A 100 9.47 13.46 -5.77
CA MET A 100 9.92 14.03 -7.05
C MET A 100 11.28 14.73 -6.90
N ALA A 101 11.41 15.64 -5.92
CA ALA A 101 12.65 16.36 -5.67
C ALA A 101 13.82 15.41 -5.28
N SER A 102 13.52 14.36 -4.50
CA SER A 102 14.49 13.33 -4.14
C SER A 102 14.93 12.50 -5.35
N GLU A 103 14.02 12.24 -6.29
CA GLU A 103 14.32 11.53 -7.53
C GLU A 103 15.18 12.38 -8.46
N TYR A 104 14.81 13.64 -8.68
CA TYR A 104 15.64 14.58 -9.45
C TYR A 104 17.07 14.67 -8.89
N SER A 105 17.20 14.90 -7.58
CA SER A 105 18.52 14.96 -6.92
C SER A 105 19.31 13.66 -7.06
N HIS A 106 18.64 12.52 -7.20
CA HIS A 106 19.30 11.24 -7.45
C HIS A 106 19.76 11.13 -8.91
N PHE A 107 18.96 11.61 -9.87
CA PHE A 107 19.32 11.64 -11.29
C PHE A 107 20.48 12.59 -11.59
N VAL A 108 20.50 13.78 -10.98
CA VAL A 108 21.63 14.71 -11.11
C VAL A 108 22.92 14.06 -10.57
N ARG A 109 22.87 13.45 -9.37
CA ARG A 109 24.05 12.88 -8.72
C ARG A 109 24.57 11.59 -9.36
N HIS A 110 23.70 10.69 -9.79
CA HIS A 110 24.10 9.33 -10.19
C HIS A 110 23.95 9.05 -11.70
N TYR A 111 23.15 9.84 -12.41
CA TYR A 111 22.91 9.66 -13.85
C TYR A 111 23.35 10.88 -14.68
N ALA A 112 24.07 11.82 -14.07
CA ALA A 112 24.60 13.02 -14.72
C ALA A 112 23.53 13.78 -15.53
N TYR A 113 22.29 13.81 -15.04
CA TYR A 113 21.20 14.56 -15.68
C TYR A 113 21.53 16.06 -15.68
N LYS A 114 21.41 16.70 -16.84
CA LYS A 114 21.78 18.12 -17.05
C LYS A 114 20.59 19.06 -17.25
N GLY A 115 19.39 18.54 -17.46
CA GLY A 115 18.19 19.37 -17.58
C GLY A 115 17.80 19.98 -16.24
N ASP A 116 16.94 20.99 -16.27
CA ASP A 116 16.45 21.59 -15.04
C ASP A 116 15.36 20.71 -14.38
N PHE A 117 14.87 21.18 -13.23
CA PHE A 117 13.85 20.48 -12.47
C PHE A 117 12.50 20.43 -13.18
N ARG A 118 12.13 21.50 -13.90
CA ARG A 118 10.87 21.59 -14.64
C ARG A 118 10.84 20.59 -15.80
N ASP A 119 11.90 20.55 -16.59
CA ASP A 119 12.10 19.56 -17.65
C ASP A 119 12.02 18.14 -17.09
N PHE A 120 12.59 17.92 -15.91
CA PHE A 120 12.61 16.62 -15.28
C PHE A 120 11.22 16.14 -14.87
N TYR A 121 10.49 16.95 -14.09
CA TYR A 121 9.19 16.53 -13.56
C TYR A 121 8.10 16.51 -14.62
N SER A 122 8.24 17.27 -15.71
CA SER A 122 7.26 17.34 -16.82
C SER A 122 7.20 16.05 -17.65
N ARG A 123 8.18 15.15 -17.49
CA ARG A 123 8.20 13.86 -18.17
C ARG A 123 7.05 12.98 -17.69
N PRO A 124 6.20 12.43 -18.60
CA PRO A 124 5.05 11.60 -18.21
C PRO A 124 5.35 10.40 -17.30
N VAL A 125 6.58 9.87 -17.35
CA VAL A 125 7.04 8.76 -16.49
C VAL A 125 7.16 9.17 -15.02
N MET A 126 7.31 10.46 -14.73
CA MET A 126 7.45 11.00 -13.37
C MET A 126 6.11 11.25 -12.69
N HIS A 127 5.03 11.37 -13.47
CA HIS A 127 3.69 11.68 -12.96
C HIS A 127 3.01 10.47 -12.30
N ASN A 128 2.41 10.68 -11.13
CA ASN A 128 1.59 9.70 -10.42
C ASN A 128 2.26 8.32 -10.26
N ARG A 129 3.57 8.31 -10.01
CA ARG A 129 4.38 7.10 -10.04
C ARG A 129 3.96 6.10 -8.97
N GLN A 130 3.63 6.57 -7.76
CA GLN A 130 3.24 5.70 -6.64
C GLN A 130 1.92 4.99 -6.96
N SER A 131 0.94 5.74 -7.45
CA SER A 131 -0.38 5.24 -7.86
C SER A 131 -0.31 4.31 -9.07
N LYS A 132 0.58 4.58 -10.04
CA LYS A 132 0.82 3.69 -11.19
C LYS A 132 1.38 2.34 -10.73
N ILE A 133 2.36 2.35 -9.82
CA ILE A 133 2.99 1.14 -9.30
C ILE A 133 1.99 0.30 -8.49
N LEU A 134 1.13 0.94 -7.71
CA LEU A 134 0.11 0.28 -6.88
C LEU A 134 -1.22 0.04 -7.62
N HIS A 135 -1.28 0.29 -8.92
CA HIS A 135 -2.52 0.16 -9.69
C HIS A 135 -3.08 -1.28 -9.63
N GLY A 136 -4.40 -1.38 -9.52
CA GLY A 136 -5.14 -2.64 -9.56
C GLY A 136 -5.47 -3.23 -8.19
N VAL A 137 -5.03 -2.63 -7.10
CA VAL A 137 -5.40 -3.01 -5.72
C VAL A 137 -5.93 -1.80 -4.94
N SER A 138 -6.67 -2.05 -3.86
CA SER A 138 -7.07 -1.01 -2.91
C SER A 138 -5.96 -0.83 -1.85
N SER A 139 -5.70 0.41 -1.45
CA SER A 139 -4.71 0.74 -0.42
C SER A 139 -5.04 0.12 0.93
N GLU A 140 -6.33 -0.01 1.24
CA GLU A 140 -6.85 -0.62 2.46
C GLU A 140 -6.51 -2.10 2.55
N ALA A 141 -6.35 -2.79 1.41
CA ALA A 141 -6.08 -4.22 1.34
C ALA A 141 -4.59 -4.58 1.51
N ILE A 142 -3.68 -3.65 1.22
CA ILE A 142 -2.23 -3.88 1.32
C ILE A 142 -1.88 -4.15 2.79
N GLY A 143 -1.22 -5.28 3.03
CA GLY A 143 -0.80 -5.76 4.36
C GLY A 143 -0.14 -4.67 5.18
N MET A 144 0.96 -4.12 4.67
CA MET A 144 1.60 -2.95 5.30
C MET A 144 1.98 -1.86 4.30
N MET A 145 1.57 -0.63 4.62
CA MET A 145 1.93 0.57 3.88
C MET A 145 2.56 1.58 4.82
N GLY A 146 3.89 1.66 4.79
CA GLY A 146 4.65 2.62 5.60
C GLY A 146 4.67 4.02 4.98
N ILE A 147 4.98 5.01 5.82
CA ILE A 147 5.15 6.41 5.43
C ILE A 147 6.62 6.78 5.65
N THR A 148 7.31 7.24 4.61
CA THR A 148 8.74 7.58 4.63
C THR A 148 9.07 8.60 5.71
N GLU A 149 8.22 9.61 5.86
CA GLU A 149 8.33 10.69 6.85
C GLU A 149 8.12 10.20 8.29
N ARG A 150 7.58 8.99 8.47
CA ARG A 150 7.33 8.33 9.76
C ARG A 150 7.94 6.92 9.74
N TYR A 151 9.17 6.82 9.22
CA TYR A 151 9.81 5.53 8.96
C TYR A 151 9.95 4.66 10.22
N THR A 152 10.35 5.25 11.35
CA THR A 152 10.51 4.52 12.62
C THR A 152 9.18 3.89 13.08
N GLU A 153 8.10 4.68 13.13
CA GLU A 153 6.76 4.18 13.46
C GLU A 153 6.28 3.14 12.43
N SER A 154 6.60 3.35 11.15
CA SER A 154 6.23 2.41 10.10
C SER A 154 6.91 1.06 10.26
N LEU A 155 8.18 1.07 10.67
CA LEU A 155 8.97 -0.14 10.90
C LEU A 155 8.50 -0.88 12.15
N GLU A 156 8.18 -0.16 13.22
CA GLU A 156 7.62 -0.71 14.45
C GLU A 156 6.32 -1.47 14.18
N LEU A 157 5.36 -0.82 13.52
CA LEU A 157 4.08 -1.45 13.17
C LEU A 157 4.27 -2.65 12.23
N LEU A 158 5.18 -2.54 11.26
CA LEU A 158 5.48 -3.63 10.32
C LEU A 158 6.06 -4.85 11.05
N ASN A 159 7.06 -4.63 11.90
CA ASN A 159 7.72 -5.68 12.68
C ASN A 159 6.71 -6.41 13.58
N ALA A 160 5.89 -5.65 14.30
CA ALA A 160 4.83 -6.22 15.13
C ALA A 160 3.79 -7.00 14.31
N HIS A 161 3.37 -6.46 13.16
CA HIS A 161 2.34 -7.07 12.31
C HIS A 161 2.77 -8.41 11.72
N TYR A 162 4.03 -8.55 11.29
CA TYR A 162 4.55 -9.78 10.69
C TYR A 162 5.34 -10.67 11.65
N GLY A 163 5.48 -10.29 12.92
CA GLY A 163 6.29 -11.03 13.90
C GLY A 163 7.76 -11.11 13.52
N ILE A 164 8.32 -10.02 13.00
CA ILE A 164 9.73 -9.92 12.59
C ILE A 164 10.44 -8.77 13.31
N ASP A 165 11.77 -8.72 13.23
CA ASP A 165 12.58 -7.68 13.87
C ASP A 165 13.60 -7.07 12.89
N ILE A 166 13.08 -6.42 11.85
CA ILE A 166 13.93 -5.68 10.91
C ILE A 166 14.55 -4.48 11.66
N PRO A 167 15.89 -4.38 11.73
CA PRO A 167 16.54 -3.34 12.53
C PRO A 167 16.35 -1.96 11.90
N HIS A 168 16.12 -0.97 12.75
CA HIS A 168 16.17 0.43 12.36
C HIS A 168 17.59 0.80 11.90
N ARG A 169 17.68 1.54 10.79
CA ARG A 169 18.94 2.12 10.30
C ARG A 169 18.83 3.63 10.30
N GLU A 170 19.75 4.28 11.01
CA GLU A 170 19.84 5.75 11.05
C GLU A 170 20.55 6.33 9.82
N ASP A 171 21.24 5.48 9.04
CA ASP A 171 22.19 5.87 7.99
C ASP A 171 21.62 6.73 6.83
N ASN A 172 20.30 6.91 6.77
CA ASN A 172 19.65 7.72 5.75
C ASN A 172 18.39 8.40 6.29
N GLN A 173 18.50 9.17 7.37
CA GLN A 173 17.57 10.28 7.57
C GLN A 173 17.77 11.25 6.41
N GLY A 174 17.13 10.97 5.28
CA GLY A 174 16.92 11.94 4.22
C GLY A 174 16.33 13.15 4.91
N LYS A 175 17.12 14.21 4.99
CA LYS A 175 16.86 15.37 5.84
C LYS A 175 15.36 15.71 5.78
N ALA A 176 14.75 15.88 6.95
CA ALA A 176 13.31 16.16 7.11
C ALA A 176 12.86 17.40 6.31
N ARG A 177 13.83 18.23 5.93
CA ARG A 177 13.77 19.15 4.81
C ARG A 177 14.79 18.68 3.80
N LEU A 178 14.44 18.61 2.51
CA LEU A 178 15.47 18.75 1.49
C LEU A 178 16.39 19.88 1.95
N ASP A 179 17.69 19.64 2.04
CA ASP A 179 18.61 20.77 2.00
C ASP A 179 18.14 21.66 0.86
N ALA A 180 18.06 22.95 1.15
CA ALA A 180 17.65 24.05 0.31
C ALA A 180 18.47 24.11 -1.01
N ALA A 181 18.35 23.08 -1.84
CA ALA A 181 18.99 23.04 -3.14
C ALA A 181 17.99 23.50 -4.20
N HIS A 182 16.69 23.25 -4.03
CA HIS A 182 15.62 23.72 -4.91
C HIS A 182 14.47 24.25 -4.05
N GLU A 183 14.43 25.56 -3.83
CA GLU A 183 13.16 26.21 -3.44
C GLU A 183 12.20 26.03 -4.61
N LEU A 184 11.20 25.17 -4.43
CA LEU A 184 10.15 25.00 -5.42
C LEU A 184 9.40 26.32 -5.53
N SER A 185 9.36 26.90 -6.73
CA SER A 185 8.54 28.08 -6.97
C SER A 185 7.06 27.73 -6.74
N GLU A 186 6.23 28.74 -6.45
CA GLU A 186 4.78 28.53 -6.34
C GLU A 186 4.18 27.96 -7.64
N GLU A 187 4.74 28.34 -8.79
CA GLU A 187 4.38 27.79 -10.10
C GLU A 187 4.70 26.29 -10.18
N ASP A 188 5.91 25.88 -9.79
CA ASP A 188 6.31 24.46 -9.76
C ASP A 188 5.43 23.64 -8.82
N ILE A 189 5.11 24.18 -7.64
CA ILE A 189 4.24 23.49 -6.67
C ILE A 189 2.84 23.27 -7.28
N SER A 190 2.28 24.30 -7.91
CA SER A 190 0.97 24.22 -8.56
C SER A 190 0.97 23.19 -9.69
N GLU A 191 1.98 23.24 -10.56
CA GLU A 191 2.11 22.32 -11.69
C GLU A 191 2.34 20.87 -11.23
N LEU A 192 3.27 20.64 -10.29
CA LEU A 192 3.51 19.32 -9.70
C LEU A 192 2.28 18.74 -9.03
N THR A 193 1.53 19.57 -8.32
CA THR A 193 0.28 19.18 -7.66
C THR A 193 -0.73 18.68 -8.68
N ARG A 194 -0.90 19.41 -9.79
CA ARG A 194 -1.78 19.02 -10.89
C ARG A 194 -1.33 17.71 -11.55
N LEU A 195 -0.04 17.60 -11.86
CA LEU A 195 0.54 16.42 -12.53
C LEU A 195 0.51 15.16 -11.64
N ASN A 196 0.55 15.32 -10.32
CA ASN A 196 0.61 14.23 -9.35
C ASN A 196 -0.65 14.11 -8.46
N ALA A 197 -1.80 14.60 -8.95
CA ALA A 197 -3.04 14.64 -8.18
C ALA A 197 -3.47 13.26 -7.62
N ARG A 198 -3.24 12.16 -8.37
CA ARG A 198 -3.58 10.80 -7.91
C ARG A 198 -2.66 10.35 -6.77
N ASP A 199 -1.36 10.61 -6.89
CA ASP A 199 -0.39 10.31 -5.83
C ASP A 199 -0.67 11.13 -4.57
N ILE A 200 -1.08 12.39 -4.72
CA ILE A 200 -1.46 13.24 -3.57
C ILE A 200 -2.71 12.70 -2.89
N ALA A 201 -3.71 12.28 -3.64
CA ALA A 201 -4.92 11.66 -3.08
C ALA A 201 -4.59 10.34 -2.36
N LEU A 202 -3.81 9.47 -3.00
CA LEU A 202 -3.33 8.21 -2.44
C LEU A 202 -2.55 8.45 -1.15
N TYR A 203 -1.57 9.35 -1.16
CA TYR A 203 -0.72 9.64 -0.01
C TYR A 203 -1.54 10.19 1.17
N LYS A 204 -2.42 11.16 0.92
CA LYS A 204 -3.32 11.71 1.96
C LYS A 204 -4.25 10.64 2.53
N HIS A 205 -4.77 9.74 1.71
CA HIS A 205 -5.60 8.62 2.17
C HIS A 205 -4.77 7.63 3.01
N SER A 206 -3.57 7.30 2.55
CA SER A 206 -2.67 6.36 3.23
C SER A 206 -2.17 6.86 4.57
N ILE A 207 -1.92 8.17 4.73
CA ILE A 207 -1.65 8.78 6.04
C ILE A 207 -2.80 8.51 7.00
N ARG A 208 -4.06 8.70 6.59
CA ARG A 208 -5.22 8.47 7.47
C ARG A 208 -5.39 7.01 7.85
N LEU A 209 -5.15 6.10 6.91
CA LEU A 209 -5.12 4.67 7.20
C LEU A 209 -4.02 4.35 8.21
N PHE A 210 -2.82 4.88 7.99
CA PHE A 210 -1.67 4.68 8.87
C PHE A 210 -1.94 5.22 10.27
N ASP A 211 -2.49 6.43 10.40
CA ASP A 211 -2.88 7.03 11.69
C ASP A 211 -3.85 6.13 12.44
N THR A 212 -4.88 5.62 11.74
CA THR A 212 -5.89 4.74 12.34
C THR A 212 -5.26 3.44 12.82
N ARG A 213 -4.43 2.79 12.00
CA ARG A 213 -3.75 1.53 12.35
C ARG A 213 -2.75 1.72 13.48
N MET A 214 -1.99 2.81 13.45
CA MET A 214 -1.02 3.16 14.49
C MET A 214 -1.70 3.44 15.84
N ALA A 215 -2.84 4.15 15.84
CA ALA A 215 -3.61 4.39 17.06
C ALA A 215 -4.10 3.07 17.67
N LEU A 216 -4.71 2.19 16.87
CA LEU A 216 -5.15 0.86 17.32
C LEU A 216 -3.99 0.02 17.85
N PHE A 217 -2.85 0.04 17.15
CA PHE A 217 -1.65 -0.67 17.58
C PHE A 217 -1.14 -0.17 18.95
N ARG A 218 -1.09 1.15 19.16
CA ARG A 218 -0.70 1.75 20.46
C ARG A 218 -1.66 1.38 21.59
N ASP A 219 -2.94 1.25 21.27
CA ASP A 219 -3.98 0.81 22.21
C ASP A 219 -4.03 -0.71 22.37
N SER A 220 -3.09 -1.45 21.76
CA SER A 220 -3.04 -2.93 21.75
C SER A 220 -4.31 -3.58 21.19
N LEU A 221 -4.99 -2.89 20.28
CA LEU A 221 -6.17 -3.37 19.57
C LEU A 221 -5.78 -3.89 18.18
N PRO A 222 -6.39 -4.99 17.70
CA PRO A 222 -6.21 -5.43 16.33
C PRO A 222 -6.83 -4.40 15.37
N TYR A 223 -6.35 -4.37 14.13
CA TYR A 223 -7.00 -3.64 13.05
C TYR A 223 -7.48 -4.59 11.96
N ALA A 224 -8.50 -4.18 11.22
CA ALA A 224 -9.00 -4.86 10.05
C ALA A 224 -8.55 -4.14 8.78
N HIS A 225 -8.29 -4.90 7.72
CA HIS A 225 -8.35 -4.39 6.35
C HIS A 225 -9.83 -4.26 5.99
N ALA A 226 -10.29 -3.06 5.66
CA ALA A 226 -11.70 -2.83 5.37
C ALA A 226 -11.90 -1.67 4.40
N HIS A 227 -12.91 -1.80 3.53
CA HIS A 227 -13.24 -0.78 2.54
C HIS A 227 -14.75 -0.76 2.28
N LEU A 228 -15.31 0.44 2.31
CA LEU A 228 -16.69 0.71 1.91
C LEU A 228 -16.71 0.93 0.39
N VAL A 229 -17.22 -0.05 -0.35
CA VAL A 229 -17.20 -0.03 -1.83
C VAL A 229 -18.36 0.79 -2.38
N GLU A 230 -19.50 0.74 -1.70
CA GLU A 230 -20.72 1.39 -2.15
C GLU A 230 -21.54 1.89 -0.95
N ALA A 231 -22.02 3.12 -1.05
CA ALA A 231 -23.04 3.69 -0.17
C ALA A 231 -24.00 4.53 -1.02
N ASN A 232 -25.20 4.02 -1.25
CA ASN A 232 -26.21 4.64 -2.10
C ASN A 232 -27.59 4.63 -1.41
N ALA A 233 -28.62 5.21 -2.04
CA ALA A 233 -29.96 5.35 -1.46
C ALA A 233 -30.63 4.04 -0.99
N GLN A 234 -30.18 2.87 -1.44
CA GLN A 234 -30.81 1.58 -1.19
C GLN A 234 -29.94 0.62 -0.38
N ARG A 235 -28.61 0.79 -0.38
CA ARG A 235 -27.69 -0.17 0.23
C ARG A 235 -26.33 0.41 0.56
N ILE A 236 -25.66 -0.34 1.44
CA ILE A 236 -24.24 -0.24 1.73
C ILE A 236 -23.60 -1.60 1.45
N ALA A 237 -22.43 -1.59 0.82
CA ALA A 237 -21.66 -2.81 0.57
C ALA A 237 -20.16 -2.55 0.64
N GLY A 238 -19.42 -3.57 1.07
CA GLY A 238 -17.98 -3.47 1.21
C GLY A 238 -17.33 -4.81 1.49
N TRP A 239 -16.14 -4.76 2.07
CA TRP A 239 -15.43 -5.92 2.55
C TRP A 239 -14.60 -5.58 3.79
N ALA A 240 -14.35 -6.58 4.63
CA ALA A 240 -13.48 -6.47 5.79
C ALA A 240 -12.88 -7.84 6.19
N TRP A 241 -11.63 -7.84 6.64
CA TRP A 241 -10.98 -8.98 7.29
C TRP A 241 -9.94 -8.52 8.32
N TRP A 242 -9.65 -9.34 9.33
CA TRP A 242 -8.62 -9.03 10.32
C TRP A 242 -7.22 -9.08 9.71
N ALA A 243 -6.37 -8.12 10.06
CA ALA A 243 -4.99 -8.10 9.57
C ALA A 243 -4.13 -9.23 10.17
N SER A 244 -4.46 -9.66 11.40
CA SER A 244 -3.86 -10.81 12.06
C SER A 244 -4.31 -12.14 11.45
N GLU A 245 -3.78 -13.26 11.96
CA GLU A 245 -4.23 -14.62 11.61
C GLU A 245 -5.65 -14.96 12.13
N ASP A 246 -6.41 -13.98 12.62
CA ASP A 246 -7.76 -14.17 13.11
C ASP A 246 -8.70 -14.37 11.91
N ASP A 247 -9.08 -15.62 11.68
CA ASP A 247 -9.95 -15.99 10.56
C ASP A 247 -11.45 -15.81 10.90
N SER A 248 -11.82 -15.13 11.99
CA SER A 248 -13.22 -14.81 12.32
C SER A 248 -13.80 -13.70 11.41
N PRO A 249 -15.13 -13.67 11.19
CA PRO A 249 -15.72 -12.63 10.36
C PRO A 249 -15.65 -11.29 11.09
N VAL A 250 -15.35 -10.23 10.34
CA VAL A 250 -15.39 -8.88 10.89
C VAL A 250 -16.83 -8.43 10.99
N GLU A 251 -17.28 -8.15 12.21
CA GLU A 251 -18.55 -7.47 12.46
C GLU A 251 -18.42 -5.97 12.13
N VAL A 252 -19.28 -5.49 11.24
CA VAL A 252 -19.28 -4.11 10.75
C VAL A 252 -20.50 -3.38 11.29
N GLU A 253 -20.27 -2.28 11.98
CA GLU A 253 -21.31 -1.32 12.34
C GLU A 253 -21.48 -0.28 11.25
N VAL A 254 -22.72 0.05 10.93
CA VAL A 254 -23.06 1.09 9.96
C VAL A 254 -23.63 2.31 10.67
N TRP A 255 -22.91 3.42 10.59
CA TRP A 255 -23.27 4.69 11.19
C TRP A 255 -23.73 5.67 10.12
N VAL A 256 -24.90 6.29 10.33
CA VAL A 256 -25.48 7.31 9.44
C VAL A 256 -25.76 8.55 10.27
N ASN A 257 -25.19 9.69 9.87
CA ASN A 257 -25.31 10.97 10.60
C ASN A 257 -24.96 10.81 12.09
N ASP A 258 -23.85 10.10 12.35
CA ASP A 258 -23.32 9.80 13.69
C ASP A 258 -24.26 8.96 14.59
N GLN A 259 -25.27 8.31 14.01
CA GLN A 259 -26.13 7.35 14.70
C GLN A 259 -25.88 5.93 14.18
N LEU A 260 -25.70 4.97 15.08
CA LEU A 260 -25.65 3.56 14.74
C LEU A 260 -27.00 3.15 14.16
N ARG A 261 -27.00 2.65 12.92
CA ARG A 261 -28.22 2.19 12.23
C ARG A 261 -28.36 0.69 12.27
N ASP A 262 -27.28 -0.04 12.01
CA ASP A 262 -27.31 -1.51 11.93
C ASP A 262 -25.91 -2.12 12.06
N LYS A 263 -25.84 -3.46 12.09
CA LYS A 263 -24.62 -4.25 12.04
C LYS A 263 -24.71 -5.37 10.99
N VAL A 264 -23.58 -5.73 10.40
CA VAL A 264 -23.50 -6.82 9.40
C VAL A 264 -22.15 -7.53 9.48
N ALA A 265 -22.18 -8.86 9.36
CA ALA A 265 -20.98 -9.70 9.33
C ALA A 265 -20.35 -9.75 7.94
N ALA A 266 -19.03 -9.56 7.85
CA ALA A 266 -18.27 -9.75 6.61
C ALA A 266 -18.08 -11.24 6.28
N THR A 267 -19.08 -11.84 5.63
CA THR A 267 -19.16 -13.29 5.36
C THR A 267 -19.43 -13.64 3.89
N GLU A 268 -19.73 -12.66 3.03
CA GLU A 268 -20.04 -12.89 1.63
C GLU A 268 -18.79 -13.08 0.77
N LEU A 269 -18.89 -13.90 -0.29
CA LEU A 269 -17.78 -14.11 -1.22
C LEU A 269 -17.48 -12.83 -2.03
N ARG A 270 -16.19 -12.50 -2.17
CA ARG A 270 -15.69 -11.46 -3.09
C ARG A 270 -14.79 -12.10 -4.16
N PRO A 271 -15.35 -12.65 -5.25
CA PRO A 271 -14.59 -13.39 -6.25
C PRO A 271 -13.45 -12.56 -6.86
N GLY A 272 -13.71 -11.28 -7.15
CA GLY A 272 -12.70 -10.38 -7.72
C GLY A 272 -11.47 -10.14 -6.84
N LEU A 273 -11.59 -10.35 -5.53
CA LEU A 273 -10.48 -10.22 -4.57
C LEU A 273 -9.74 -11.54 -4.33
N CYS A 274 -10.31 -12.69 -4.70
CA CYS A 274 -9.68 -13.99 -4.51
C CYS A 274 -8.34 -14.12 -5.24
N ARG A 275 -8.19 -13.43 -6.38
CA ARG A 275 -6.91 -13.34 -7.12
C ARG A 275 -5.76 -12.73 -6.31
N PHE A 276 -6.07 -12.05 -5.21
CA PHE A 276 -5.11 -11.43 -4.30
C PHE A 276 -4.85 -12.27 -3.05
N LYS A 277 -5.37 -13.51 -2.99
CA LYS A 277 -5.24 -14.43 -1.85
C LYS A 277 -5.64 -13.77 -0.53
N VAL A 278 -6.76 -13.03 -0.54
CA VAL A 278 -7.41 -12.54 0.68
C VAL A 278 -7.76 -13.74 1.59
N PRO A 279 -7.82 -13.55 2.92
CA PRO A 279 -8.11 -14.64 3.85
C PRO A 279 -9.55 -15.13 3.74
N ARG A 280 -9.93 -16.09 4.61
CA ARG A 280 -11.27 -16.70 4.64
C ARG A 280 -11.74 -17.24 3.28
N GLY A 281 -10.83 -17.67 2.42
CA GLY A 281 -11.15 -18.11 1.05
C GLY A 281 -11.89 -17.07 0.19
N GLY A 282 -11.82 -15.78 0.55
CA GLY A 282 -12.57 -14.70 -0.12
C GLY A 282 -13.93 -14.37 0.48
N TYR A 283 -14.38 -15.05 1.54
CA TYR A 283 -15.63 -14.77 2.26
C TYR A 283 -15.45 -13.63 3.27
N ILE A 284 -15.23 -12.43 2.73
CA ILE A 284 -14.86 -11.19 3.43
C ILE A 284 -15.80 -10.02 3.10
N GLY A 285 -16.82 -10.24 2.29
CA GLY A 285 -17.76 -9.25 1.82
C GLY A 285 -18.90 -9.01 2.80
N PHE A 286 -19.47 -7.82 2.77
CA PHE A 286 -20.75 -7.56 3.43
C PHE A 286 -21.65 -6.73 2.51
N HIS A 287 -22.95 -6.94 2.68
CA HIS A 287 -23.99 -6.20 2.01
C HIS A 287 -25.13 -5.96 3.01
N LEU A 288 -25.57 -4.71 3.12
CA LEU A 288 -26.67 -4.30 3.98
C LEU A 288 -27.65 -3.46 3.18
N PRO A 289 -28.87 -3.96 2.92
CA PRO A 289 -29.97 -3.13 2.45
C PRO A 289 -30.27 -2.06 3.49
N LEU A 290 -30.10 -0.79 3.14
CA LEU A 290 -30.33 0.34 4.04
C LEU A 290 -30.84 1.52 3.22
N LYS A 291 -32.02 2.03 3.60
CA LYS A 291 -32.55 3.25 2.99
C LYS A 291 -31.74 4.45 3.47
N LEU A 292 -31.13 5.15 2.53
CA LEU A 292 -30.32 6.34 2.75
C LEU A 292 -30.87 7.50 1.95
N GLU A 293 -30.77 8.70 2.51
CA GLU A 293 -31.18 9.93 1.87
C GLU A 293 -29.99 10.66 1.24
N SER A 294 -30.27 11.45 0.20
CA SER A 294 -29.25 12.31 -0.41
C SER A 294 -28.67 13.24 0.66
N GLY A 295 -27.36 13.23 0.82
CA GLY A 295 -26.66 14.07 1.78
C GLY A 295 -26.36 13.38 3.11
N ASP A 296 -26.90 12.18 3.35
CA ASP A 296 -26.54 11.37 4.51
C ASP A 296 -25.04 11.11 4.57
N ARG A 297 -24.49 11.16 5.78
CA ARG A 297 -23.07 10.88 6.06
C ARG A 297 -22.93 9.47 6.58
N VAL A 298 -22.33 8.59 5.79
CA VAL A 298 -22.16 7.17 6.09
C VAL A 298 -20.73 6.88 6.52
N GLN A 299 -20.56 6.17 7.63
CA GLN A 299 -19.27 5.62 8.06
C GLN A 299 -19.49 4.19 8.58
N CYS A 300 -18.69 3.24 8.09
CA CYS A 300 -18.64 1.92 8.72
C CYS A 300 -17.61 1.94 9.85
N ARG A 301 -17.82 1.11 10.87
CA ARG A 301 -16.83 0.88 11.94
C ARG A 301 -16.69 -0.61 12.21
N VAL A 302 -15.48 -1.06 12.51
CA VAL A 302 -15.26 -2.42 13.01
C VAL A 302 -15.82 -2.49 14.43
N ALA A 303 -16.82 -3.33 14.67
CA ALA A 303 -17.57 -3.34 15.93
C ALA A 303 -16.69 -3.56 17.17
N LYS A 304 -15.67 -4.43 17.04
CA LYS A 304 -14.78 -4.81 18.15
C LYS A 304 -13.80 -3.70 18.56
N THR A 305 -13.42 -2.82 17.63
CA THR A 305 -12.29 -1.89 17.84
C THR A 305 -12.66 -0.43 17.62
N GLY A 306 -13.87 -0.16 17.11
CA GLY A 306 -14.31 1.16 16.72
C GLY A 306 -13.59 1.71 15.48
N GLN A 307 -12.72 0.94 14.82
CA GLN A 307 -11.95 1.37 13.67
C GLN A 307 -12.87 1.90 12.55
N PRO A 308 -12.77 3.19 12.18
CA PRO A 308 -13.60 3.73 11.11
C PRO A 308 -13.08 3.31 9.73
N PHE A 309 -13.99 2.95 8.83
CA PHE A 309 -13.71 2.82 7.41
C PHE A 309 -14.92 3.28 6.57
N PRO A 310 -14.73 4.18 5.59
CA PRO A 310 -13.49 4.88 5.31
C PRO A 310 -13.11 5.82 6.48
N PRO A 311 -11.84 6.30 6.55
CA PRO A 311 -11.37 7.15 7.66
C PRO A 311 -12.15 8.46 7.83
N ARG A 312 -12.90 8.89 6.82
CA ARG A 312 -13.87 9.99 6.89
C ARG A 312 -15.21 9.49 6.37
N PRO A 313 -16.34 9.94 6.94
CA PRO A 313 -17.65 9.61 6.39
C PRO A 313 -17.77 9.99 4.92
N VAL A 314 -18.42 9.14 4.14
CA VAL A 314 -18.80 9.44 2.74
C VAL A 314 -20.20 10.03 2.72
N GLN A 315 -20.43 10.98 1.82
CA GLN A 315 -21.75 11.56 1.63
C GLN A 315 -22.48 10.77 0.54
N VAL A 316 -23.72 10.40 0.79
CA VAL A 316 -24.57 9.73 -0.20
C VAL A 316 -24.92 10.73 -1.29
N GLU A 317 -24.47 10.44 -2.52
CA GLU A 317 -24.76 11.28 -3.68
C GLU A 317 -26.22 11.16 -4.11
N ARG A 318 -26.76 12.22 -4.72
CA ARG A 318 -28.07 12.14 -5.38
C ARG A 318 -27.99 11.10 -6.49
N PRO A 319 -29.04 10.28 -6.71
CA PRO A 319 -29.15 9.52 -7.95
C PRO A 319 -28.98 10.51 -9.10
N THR A 320 -27.99 10.28 -9.97
CA THR A 320 -27.90 11.02 -11.22
C THR A 320 -29.05 10.48 -12.07
N ASP A 321 -30.06 11.31 -12.30
CA ASP A 321 -31.11 11.00 -13.28
C ASP A 321 -30.41 10.70 -14.61
N LYS A 322 -30.48 9.44 -15.05
CA LYS A 322 -29.98 8.99 -16.35
C LYS A 322 -31.11 8.95 -17.36
#